data_AF-W7WD74-F1
#
_entry.id   AF-W7WD74-F1
#
_cell.length_a   1.000
_cell.length_b   1.000
_cell.length_c   1.000
_cell.angle_alpha   90.00
_cell.angle_beta   90.00
_cell.angle_gamma   90.00
#
_symmetry.space_group_name_H-M   'P 1'
#
loop_
_entity.id
_entity.type
_entity.pdbx_description
1 polymer ?
#
loop_
_entity_poly.entity_id
_entity_poly.type
_entity_poly.pdbx_seq_one_letter_code
_entity_poly.pdbx_strand_id
1 'polypeptide(L)'
;MHHETTVLEKEHVTHQLWLMLCQYHWGLALHTWLPSDEEMDWLSQQYPNTFDQHYRPRFEQLRALEAEGKPFTNASLPCLCQTCQIPMCFTEPGDPTRLAHRSSLFQDERFVFCSDGCKDVFDGEPEKYVQARLPVQQLLQGHLGGPELADMIRFWGYDPALDIGRYEGSSDQQRWAQAKAPGVAARAA
;
A
#
# COMPACT_ATOMS: atom_id res chain seq x y z
N MET A 1 -10.32 -22.97 6.41
CA MET A 1 -10.25 -22.47 5.02
C MET A 1 -11.10 -21.21 4.94
N HIS A 2 -10.50 -20.05 4.69
CA HIS A 2 -11.09 -18.71 4.91
C HIS A 2 -11.79 -18.12 3.67
N HIS A 3 -12.32 -18.95 2.79
CA HIS A 3 -12.81 -18.50 1.47
C HIS A 3 -14.01 -17.54 1.56
N GLU A 4 -14.92 -17.75 2.52
CA GLU A 4 -16.10 -16.90 2.72
C GLU A 4 -15.70 -15.47 3.08
N THR A 5 -14.68 -15.33 3.94
CA THR A 5 -14.06 -14.04 4.27
C THR A 5 -13.52 -13.35 3.02
N THR A 6 -12.78 -14.06 2.16
CA THR A 6 -12.24 -13.48 0.92
C THR A 6 -13.34 -13.00 -0.04
N VAL A 7 -14.49 -13.68 -0.08
CA VAL A 7 -15.64 -13.23 -0.89
C VAL A 7 -16.20 -11.89 -0.39
N LEU A 8 -16.22 -11.65 0.92
CA LEU A 8 -16.64 -10.37 1.49
C LEU A 8 -15.57 -9.28 1.30
N GLU A 9 -14.29 -9.64 1.44
CA GLU A 9 -13.17 -8.70 1.29
C GLU A 9 -13.03 -8.13 -0.12
N LYS A 10 -13.55 -8.81 -1.16
CA LYS A 10 -13.44 -8.36 -2.55
C LYS A 10 -14.01 -6.94 -2.77
N GLU A 11 -14.98 -6.53 -1.97
CA GLU A 11 -15.63 -5.21 -2.04
C GLU A 11 -14.78 -4.10 -1.38
N HIS A 12 -13.63 -4.44 -0.81
CA HIS A 12 -12.85 -3.59 0.07
C HIS A 12 -11.35 -3.59 -0.23
N VAL A 13 -10.79 -4.76 -0.58
CA VAL A 13 -9.35 -5.02 -0.59
C VAL A 13 -8.58 -4.09 -1.51
N THR A 14 -9.10 -3.77 -2.69
CA THR A 14 -8.44 -2.89 -3.67
C THR A 14 -8.37 -1.46 -3.18
N HIS A 15 -9.45 -0.96 -2.57
CA HIS A 15 -9.50 0.40 -2.03
C HIS A 15 -8.62 0.57 -0.80
N GLN A 16 -8.63 -0.41 0.12
CA GLN A 16 -7.78 -0.42 1.31
C GLN A 16 -6.30 -0.45 0.91
N LEU A 17 -5.95 -1.33 -0.03
CA LEU A 17 -4.57 -1.45 -0.50
C LEU A 17 -4.13 -0.18 -1.24
N TRP A 18 -4.95 0.36 -2.14
CA TRP A 18 -4.58 1.56 -2.88
C TRP A 18 -4.39 2.78 -1.98
N LEU A 19 -5.29 3.00 -1.01
CA LEU A 19 -5.11 4.05 0.00
C LEU A 19 -3.84 3.87 0.82
N MET A 20 -3.53 2.62 1.22
CA MET A 20 -2.29 2.28 1.92
C MET A 20 -1.06 2.61 1.07
N LEU A 21 -1.06 2.25 -0.21
CA LEU A 21 0.04 2.56 -1.12
C LEU A 21 0.18 4.08 -1.31
N CYS A 22 -0.93 4.80 -1.53
CA CYS A 22 -0.92 6.26 -1.69
C CYS A 22 -0.31 6.98 -0.50
N GLN A 23 -0.63 6.61 0.75
CA GLN A 23 -0.04 7.30 1.91
C GLN A 23 1.45 6.97 2.12
N TYR A 24 1.92 5.86 1.54
CA TYR A 24 3.29 5.35 1.64
C TYR A 24 4.06 5.39 0.32
N HIS A 25 3.63 6.22 -0.64
CA HIS A 25 4.25 6.32 -1.97
C HIS A 25 5.76 6.61 -1.95
N TRP A 26 6.27 7.15 -0.84
CA TRP A 26 7.70 7.41 -0.63
C TRP A 26 8.53 6.14 -0.38
N GLY A 27 7.90 5.02 -0.04
CA GLY A 27 8.56 3.75 0.30
C GLY A 27 8.35 2.66 -0.75
N LEU A 28 7.88 3.01 -1.95
CA LEU A 28 7.47 2.09 -3.00
C LEU A 28 8.20 2.41 -4.31
N ALA A 29 8.73 1.38 -4.98
CA ALA A 29 9.24 1.49 -6.36
C ALA A 29 8.09 1.41 -7.39
N LEU A 30 7.06 2.21 -7.14
CA LEU A 30 5.80 2.28 -7.88
C LEU A 30 5.24 3.68 -7.66
N HIS A 31 4.82 4.34 -8.73
CA HIS A 31 4.06 5.57 -8.63
C HIS A 31 2.59 5.30 -8.27
N THR A 32 2.05 6.09 -7.35
CA THR A 32 0.61 6.10 -7.02
C THR A 32 -0.03 7.41 -7.44
N TRP A 33 -1.35 7.40 -7.63
CA TRP A 33 -2.16 8.57 -7.95
C TRP A 33 -3.52 8.49 -7.26
N LEU A 34 -4.19 9.63 -7.11
CA LEU A 34 -5.59 9.65 -6.67
C LEU A 34 -6.50 9.49 -7.90
N PRO A 35 -7.58 8.71 -7.80
CA PRO A 35 -8.48 8.49 -8.93
C PRO A 35 -9.16 9.80 -9.36
N SER A 36 -9.33 9.95 -10.66
CA SER A 36 -10.12 11.01 -11.30
C SER A 36 -11.61 10.87 -10.99
N ASP A 37 -12.41 11.89 -11.31
CA ASP A 37 -13.86 11.84 -11.12
C ASP A 37 -14.51 10.71 -11.93
N GLU A 38 -14.06 10.49 -13.18
CA GLU A 38 -14.54 9.39 -14.03
C GLU A 38 -14.22 8.01 -13.42
N GLU A 39 -13.01 7.83 -12.90
CA GLU A 39 -12.63 6.58 -12.24
C GLU A 39 -13.41 6.36 -10.95
N MET A 40 -13.63 7.41 -10.14
CA MET A 40 -14.45 7.30 -8.93
C MET A 40 -15.92 7.00 -9.26
N ASP A 41 -16.46 7.56 -10.33
CA ASP A 41 -17.81 7.25 -10.80
C ASP A 41 -17.93 5.80 -11.28
N TRP A 42 -16.91 5.30 -11.99
CA TRP A 42 -16.82 3.88 -12.34
C TRP A 42 -16.73 2.99 -11.09
N LEU A 43 -15.89 3.34 -10.11
CA LEU A 43 -15.77 2.58 -8.85
C LEU A 43 -17.09 2.56 -8.08
N SER A 44 -17.88 3.62 -8.13
CA SER A 44 -19.22 3.66 -7.51
C SER A 44 -20.18 2.67 -8.17
N GLN A 45 -20.08 2.51 -9.49
CA GLN A 45 -20.87 1.53 -10.23
C GLN A 45 -20.42 0.09 -9.96
N GLN A 46 -19.11 -0.15 -9.80
CA GLN A 46 -18.57 -1.50 -9.56
C GLN A 46 -18.73 -1.96 -8.11
N TYR A 47 -18.73 -1.02 -7.16
CA TYR A 47 -18.78 -1.28 -5.72
C TYR A 47 -19.94 -0.49 -5.09
N PRO A 48 -21.19 -0.71 -5.53
CA PRO A 48 -22.34 0.12 -5.16
C PRO A 48 -22.71 0.05 -3.67
N ASN A 49 -22.19 -0.95 -2.95
CA ASN A 49 -22.49 -1.18 -1.54
C ASN A 49 -21.42 -0.61 -0.60
N THR A 50 -20.24 -0.22 -1.10
CA THR A 50 -19.08 0.08 -0.25
C THR A 50 -18.32 1.34 -0.64
N PHE A 51 -18.20 1.65 -1.95
CA PHE A 51 -17.29 2.71 -2.39
C PHE A 51 -17.69 4.10 -1.93
N ASP A 52 -18.92 4.51 -2.20
CA ASP A 52 -19.40 5.84 -1.81
C ASP A 52 -19.48 6.01 -0.29
N GLN A 53 -19.78 4.93 0.43
CA GLN A 53 -19.90 4.97 1.88
C GLN A 53 -18.54 5.08 2.58
N HIS A 54 -17.50 4.40 2.08
CA HIS A 54 -16.26 4.20 2.85
C HIS A 54 -15.00 4.77 2.18
N TYR A 55 -14.96 4.86 0.86
CA TYR A 55 -13.71 5.10 0.12
C TYR A 55 -13.70 6.40 -0.68
N ARG A 56 -14.79 6.74 -1.40
CA ARG A 56 -14.91 8.01 -2.11
C ARG A 56 -14.61 9.22 -1.20
N PRO A 57 -15.17 9.33 0.03
CA PRO A 57 -14.88 10.48 0.90
C PRO A 57 -13.40 10.61 1.27
N ARG A 58 -12.66 9.48 1.32
CA ARG A 58 -11.22 9.49 1.61
C ARG A 58 -10.43 10.05 0.43
N PHE A 59 -10.75 9.63 -0.80
CA PHE A 59 -10.11 10.17 -2.00
C PHE A 59 -10.42 11.65 -2.20
N GLU A 60 -11.67 12.06 -1.98
CA GLU A 60 -12.08 13.47 -2.04
C GLU A 60 -11.33 14.32 -1.01
N GLN A 61 -11.18 13.84 0.23
CA GLN A 61 -10.39 14.52 1.25
C GLN A 61 -8.91 14.65 0.84
N LEU A 62 -8.31 13.57 0.31
CA LEU A 62 -6.91 13.60 -0.13
C LEU A 62 -6.71 14.57 -1.30
N ARG A 63 -7.64 14.62 -2.26
CA ARG A 63 -7.62 15.60 -3.37
C ARG A 63 -7.80 17.03 -2.88
N ALA A 64 -8.68 17.26 -1.89
CA ALA A 64 -8.85 18.59 -1.30
C ALA A 64 -7.55 19.08 -0.64
N LEU A 65 -6.86 18.20 0.10
CA LEU A 65 -5.55 18.49 0.69
C LEU A 65 -4.49 18.81 -0.38
N GLU A 66 -4.49 18.08 -1.51
CA GLU A 66 -3.61 18.39 -2.64
C GLU A 66 -3.90 19.76 -3.27
N ALA A 67 -5.18 20.10 -3.46
CA ALA A 67 -5.60 21.39 -3.99
C ALA A 67 -5.21 22.56 -3.06
N GLU A 68 -5.16 22.32 -1.75
CA GLU A 68 -4.64 23.27 -0.75
C GLU A 68 -3.09 23.36 -0.72
N GLY A 69 -2.39 22.56 -1.53
CA GLY A 69 -0.93 22.48 -1.50
C GLY A 69 -0.37 21.74 -0.29
N LYS A 70 -1.18 20.89 0.36
CA LYS A 70 -0.83 20.09 1.55
C LYS A 70 -1.02 18.59 1.29
N PRO A 71 -0.37 18.02 0.25
CA PRO A 71 -0.52 16.61 -0.07
C PRO A 71 -0.26 15.72 1.16
N PHE A 72 -1.19 14.82 1.48
CA PHE A 72 -1.01 13.91 2.60
C PHE A 72 0.11 12.91 2.32
N THR A 73 0.94 12.67 3.34
CA THR A 73 1.95 11.63 3.38
C THR A 73 2.03 11.10 4.80
N ASN A 74 2.03 9.77 4.96
CA ASN A 74 2.23 9.18 6.28
C ASN A 74 3.72 9.03 6.57
N ALA A 75 4.24 9.81 7.51
CA ALA A 75 5.66 9.79 7.88
C ALA A 75 6.03 8.66 8.88
N SER A 76 5.04 7.92 9.41
CA SER A 76 5.27 6.83 10.35
C SER A 76 5.35 5.47 9.65
N LEU A 77 6.31 4.64 10.03
CA LEU A 77 6.46 3.29 9.50
C LEU A 77 5.24 2.41 9.83
N PRO A 78 4.72 1.61 8.88
CA PRO A 78 3.59 0.74 9.13
C PRO A 78 3.96 -0.47 10.00
N CYS A 79 3.01 -0.94 10.79
CA CYS A 79 3.09 -2.29 11.36
C CYS A 79 2.82 -3.31 10.24
N LEU A 80 3.67 -4.34 10.15
CA LEU A 80 3.60 -5.37 9.10
C LEU A 80 3.10 -6.70 9.67
N CYS A 81 2.33 -7.44 8.87
CA CYS A 81 1.95 -8.80 9.22
C CYS A 81 3.16 -9.75 9.17
N GLN A 82 3.33 -10.59 10.19
CA GLN A 82 4.44 -11.56 10.25
C GLN A 82 4.44 -12.57 9.07
N THR A 83 3.27 -12.90 8.54
CA THR A 83 3.10 -13.93 7.51
C THR A 83 3.21 -13.34 6.10
N CYS A 84 2.31 -12.42 5.73
CA CYS A 84 2.24 -11.88 4.37
C CYS A 84 3.08 -10.61 4.17
N GLN A 85 3.59 -10.01 5.25
CA GLN A 85 4.43 -8.80 5.25
C GLN A 85 3.77 -7.51 4.73
N ILE A 86 2.48 -7.58 4.34
CA ILE A 86 1.69 -6.39 3.99
C ILE A 86 1.41 -5.57 5.27
N PRO A 87 1.42 -4.22 5.20
CA PRO A 87 0.90 -3.36 6.26
C PRO A 87 -0.49 -3.78 6.74
N MET A 88 -0.73 -3.64 8.05
CA MET A 88 -1.98 -4.05 8.70
C MET A 88 -3.18 -3.14 8.36
N CYS A 89 -3.61 -3.16 7.10
CA CYS A 89 -4.64 -2.28 6.53
C CYS A 89 -6.00 -2.97 6.28
N PHE A 90 -6.08 -4.29 6.45
CA PHE A 90 -7.31 -5.05 6.23
C PHE A 90 -8.26 -4.97 7.44
N THR A 91 -9.56 -5.05 7.17
CA THR A 91 -10.63 -4.85 8.15
C THR A 91 -11.42 -6.12 8.40
N GLU A 92 -12.19 -6.15 9.49
CA GLU A 92 -13.05 -7.28 9.84
C GLU A 92 -14.11 -7.50 8.74
N PRO A 93 -14.44 -8.77 8.42
CA PRO A 93 -15.55 -9.07 7.51
C PRO A 93 -16.86 -8.54 8.07
N GLY A 94 -17.60 -7.76 7.27
CA GLY A 94 -18.86 -7.14 7.68
C GLY A 94 -18.73 -5.86 8.51
N ASP A 95 -17.52 -5.47 8.93
CA ASP A 95 -17.25 -4.17 9.56
C ASP A 95 -15.98 -3.54 8.96
N PRO A 96 -16.13 -2.77 7.86
CA PRO A 96 -15.00 -2.14 7.19
C PRO A 96 -14.41 -0.93 7.95
N THR A 97 -14.85 -0.68 9.19
CA THR A 97 -14.33 0.39 10.05
C THR A 97 -13.37 -0.11 11.13
N ARG A 98 -13.26 -1.43 11.30
CA ARG A 98 -12.43 -2.07 12.32
C ARG A 98 -11.33 -2.91 11.68
N LEU A 99 -10.08 -2.73 12.13
CA LEU A 99 -8.94 -3.53 11.64
C LEU A 99 -9.04 -4.99 12.08
N ALA A 100 -8.74 -5.93 11.17
CA ALA A 100 -8.68 -7.38 11.41
C ALA A 100 -7.38 -7.82 12.10
N HIS A 101 -6.89 -7.03 13.06
CA HIS A 101 -5.65 -7.30 13.76
C HIS A 101 -5.78 -8.58 14.60
N ARG A 102 -4.80 -9.48 14.48
CA ARG A 102 -4.64 -10.69 15.30
C ARG A 102 -3.24 -10.75 15.89
N SER A 103 -3.05 -11.56 16.93
CA SER A 103 -1.72 -11.85 17.48
C SER A 103 -1.61 -13.26 18.04
N SER A 104 -0.39 -13.78 18.09
CA SER A 104 -0.02 -15.04 18.74
C SER A 104 1.22 -14.80 19.62
N LEU A 105 1.38 -15.63 20.65
CA LEU A 105 2.61 -15.71 21.44
C LEU A 105 3.35 -16.99 21.05
N PHE A 106 4.65 -16.88 20.79
CA PHE A 106 5.52 -18.02 20.52
C PHE A 106 6.90 -17.74 21.14
N GLN A 107 7.37 -18.65 22.00
CA GLN A 107 8.65 -18.49 22.73
C GLN A 107 8.77 -17.13 23.44
N ASP A 108 7.73 -16.73 24.18
CA ASP A 108 7.63 -15.45 24.90
C ASP A 108 7.68 -14.17 24.03
N GLU A 109 7.70 -14.32 22.70
CA GLU A 109 7.61 -13.23 21.75
C GLU A 109 6.19 -13.08 21.18
N ARG A 110 5.82 -11.84 20.86
CA ARG A 110 4.51 -11.51 20.28
C ARG A 110 4.63 -11.25 18.78
N PHE A 111 3.81 -11.96 18.01
CA PHE A 111 3.69 -11.79 16.57
C PHE A 111 2.29 -11.27 16.22
N VAL A 112 2.19 -10.46 15.16
CA VAL A 112 0.94 -9.81 14.73
C VAL A 112 0.58 -10.14 13.29
N PHE A 113 -0.72 -10.22 13.02
CA PHE A 113 -1.24 -10.69 11.73
C PHE A 113 -2.42 -9.84 11.26
N CYS A 114 -2.53 -9.68 9.94
CA CYS A 114 -3.57 -8.86 9.32
C CYS A 114 -4.91 -9.59 9.13
N SER A 115 -4.97 -10.89 9.44
CA SER A 115 -6.19 -11.70 9.33
C SER A 115 -6.06 -13.01 10.11
N ASP A 116 -7.19 -13.67 10.34
CA ASP A 116 -7.22 -15.05 10.87
C ASP A 116 -6.46 -16.02 9.95
N GLY A 117 -6.55 -15.84 8.62
CA GLY A 117 -5.79 -16.66 7.67
C GLY A 117 -4.28 -16.57 7.83
N CYS A 118 -3.74 -15.36 7.99
CA CYS A 118 -2.31 -15.20 8.23
C CYS A 118 -1.88 -15.74 9.60
N LYS A 119 -2.74 -15.62 10.62
CA LYS A 119 -2.49 -16.18 11.94
C LYS A 119 -2.46 -17.71 11.91
N ASP A 120 -3.45 -18.35 11.28
CA ASP A 120 -3.53 -19.81 11.19
C ASP A 120 -2.33 -20.40 10.45
N VAL A 121 -1.85 -19.73 9.41
CA VAL A 121 -0.63 -20.12 8.68
C VAL A 121 0.60 -20.03 9.59
N PHE A 122 0.72 -18.96 10.39
CA PHE A 122 1.81 -18.83 11.35
C PHE A 122 1.74 -19.90 12.43
N ASP A 123 0.58 -20.10 13.06
CA ASP A 123 0.41 -21.07 14.14
C ASP A 123 0.65 -22.52 13.67
N GLY A 124 0.46 -22.79 12.38
CA GLY A 124 0.75 -24.09 11.76
C GLY A 124 2.24 -24.36 11.49
N GLU A 125 3.06 -23.32 11.29
CA GLU A 125 4.51 -23.45 11.05
C GLU A 125 5.31 -22.28 11.70
N PRO A 126 5.22 -22.03 13.01
CA PRO A 126 5.77 -20.81 13.61
C PRO A 126 7.29 -20.72 13.47
N GLU A 127 8.01 -21.84 13.59
CA GLU A 127 9.47 -21.89 13.46
C GLU A 127 9.96 -21.39 12.11
N LYS A 128 9.14 -21.51 11.06
CA LYS A 128 9.44 -21.01 9.71
C LYS A 128 9.23 -19.50 9.64
N TYR A 129 8.10 -19.01 10.14
CA TYR A 129 7.72 -17.60 9.97
C TYR A 129 8.41 -16.65 10.93
N VAL A 130 8.90 -17.10 12.09
CA VAL A 130 9.75 -16.26 12.97
C VAL A 130 11.06 -15.82 12.31
N GLN A 131 11.50 -16.50 11.24
CA GLN A 131 12.70 -16.17 10.48
C GLN A 131 12.49 -15.04 9.45
N ALA A 132 11.25 -14.53 9.29
CA ALA A 132 10.93 -13.54 8.29
C ALA A 132 11.70 -12.22 8.51
N ARG A 133 12.31 -11.70 7.44
CA ARG A 133 13.02 -10.42 7.45
C ARG A 133 12.08 -9.29 7.07
N LEU A 134 11.26 -8.84 8.01
CA LEU A 134 10.29 -7.77 7.78
C LEU A 134 10.99 -6.42 7.51
N PRO A 135 10.75 -5.75 6.37
CA PRO A 135 11.50 -4.56 5.96
C PRO A 135 11.51 -3.43 7.00
N VAL A 136 10.37 -3.13 7.63
CA VAL A 136 10.29 -2.08 8.66
C VAL A 136 11.15 -2.42 9.89
N GLN A 137 11.18 -3.68 10.31
CA GLN A 137 12.01 -4.10 11.43
C GLN A 137 13.50 -4.06 11.04
N GLN A 138 13.85 -4.48 9.82
CA GLN A 138 15.22 -4.39 9.31
C GLN A 138 15.71 -2.94 9.23
N LEU A 139 14.83 -1.99 8.86
CA LEU A 139 15.13 -0.55 8.89
C LEU A 139 15.43 -0.09 10.32
N LEU A 140 14.56 -0.44 11.28
CA LEU A 140 14.72 -0.07 12.69
C LEU A 140 15.96 -0.71 13.35
N GLN A 141 16.41 -1.86 12.84
CA GLN A 141 17.64 -2.53 13.25
C GLN A 141 18.90 -1.97 12.55
N GLY A 142 18.76 -1.05 11.58
CA GLY A 142 19.88 -0.46 10.86
C GLY A 142 20.46 -1.34 9.75
N HIS A 143 19.70 -2.31 9.23
CA HIS A 143 20.17 -3.26 8.22
C HIS A 143 19.97 -2.81 6.76
N LEU A 144 19.40 -1.62 6.51
CA LEU A 144 18.99 -1.16 5.16
C LEU A 144 19.83 0.03 4.63
N GLY A 145 21.15 -0.05 4.80
CA GLY A 145 22.10 0.86 4.13
C GLY A 145 22.31 2.23 4.79
N GLY A 146 21.36 2.71 5.60
CA GLY A 146 21.51 3.97 6.34
C GLY A 146 20.24 4.36 7.09
N PRO A 147 20.28 5.45 7.89
CA PRO A 147 19.15 5.89 8.68
C PRO A 147 18.11 6.69 7.87
N GLU A 148 18.48 7.19 6.70
CA GLU A 148 17.59 8.01 5.87
C GLU A 148 16.77 7.16 4.92
N LEU A 149 15.54 7.60 4.60
CA LEU A 149 14.68 6.93 3.64
C LEU A 149 15.39 6.70 2.28
N ALA A 150 16.11 7.71 1.81
CA ALA A 150 16.82 7.62 0.53
C ALA A 150 17.92 6.54 0.53
N ASP A 151 18.50 6.21 1.69
CA ASP A 151 19.48 5.12 1.81
C ASP A 151 18.81 3.77 1.62
N MET A 152 17.63 3.58 2.22
CA MET A 152 16.82 2.36 2.05
C MET A 152 16.42 2.16 0.57
N ILE A 153 15.98 3.21 -0.11
CA ILE A 153 15.59 3.13 -1.53
C ILE A 153 16.81 2.75 -2.41
N ARG A 154 17.97 3.37 -2.16
CA ARG A 154 19.23 3.00 -2.83
C ARG A 154 19.68 1.58 -2.49
N PHE A 155 19.50 1.13 -1.24
CA PHE A 155 19.81 -0.23 -0.82
C PHE A 155 19.01 -1.27 -1.61
N TRP A 156 17.76 -0.96 -1.96
CA TRP A 156 16.94 -1.79 -2.84
C TRP A 156 17.26 -1.65 -4.35
N GLY A 157 18.19 -0.76 -4.72
CA GLY A 157 18.64 -0.57 -6.09
C GLY A 157 17.81 0.42 -6.90
N TYR A 158 17.03 1.28 -6.25
CA TYR A 158 16.19 2.29 -6.90
C TYR A 158 16.74 3.72 -6.72
N ASP A 159 16.37 4.62 -7.63
CA ASP A 159 16.68 6.04 -7.52
C ASP A 159 15.57 6.77 -6.75
N PRO A 160 15.86 7.31 -5.54
CA PRO A 160 14.86 8.00 -4.72
C PRO A 160 14.33 9.30 -5.34
N ALA A 161 14.96 9.83 -6.40
CA ALA A 161 14.45 10.99 -7.11
C ALA A 161 13.55 10.63 -8.30
N LEU A 162 13.59 9.39 -8.79
CA LEU A 162 12.92 9.00 -10.03
C LEU A 162 11.86 7.91 -9.83
N ASP A 163 12.14 6.92 -9.00
CA ASP A 163 11.41 5.64 -9.00
C ASP A 163 10.31 5.55 -7.92
N ILE A 164 10.20 6.56 -7.06
CA ILE A 164 9.26 6.60 -5.93
C ILE A 164 8.32 7.79 -6.04
N GLY A 165 7.30 7.82 -5.17
CA GLY A 165 6.41 8.96 -5.03
C GLY A 165 5.20 8.89 -5.95
N ARG A 166 4.63 10.04 -6.30
CA ARG A 166 3.37 10.12 -7.05
C ARG A 166 3.61 10.11 -8.54
N TYR A 167 2.61 9.69 -9.30
CA TYR A 167 2.68 9.74 -10.76
C TYR A 167 2.68 11.19 -11.27
N GLU A 168 1.84 12.05 -10.70
CA GLU A 168 1.80 13.47 -11.02
C GLU A 168 3.14 14.14 -10.69
N GLY A 169 3.76 14.76 -11.70
CA GLY A 169 5.07 15.39 -11.60
C GLY A 169 6.26 14.43 -11.77
N SER A 170 6.03 13.11 -11.84
CA SER A 170 7.08 12.12 -12.04
C SER A 170 7.78 12.26 -13.39
N SER A 171 9.01 11.73 -13.47
CA SER A 171 9.73 11.63 -14.74
C SER A 171 9.00 10.73 -15.76
N ASP A 172 8.27 9.73 -15.29
CA ASP A 172 7.47 8.83 -16.11
C ASP A 172 6.28 9.55 -16.77
N GLN A 173 5.57 10.39 -16.01
CA GLN A 173 4.51 11.23 -16.58
C GLN A 173 5.05 12.17 -17.66
N GLN A 174 6.21 12.79 -17.41
CA GLN A 174 6.86 13.69 -18.38
C GLN A 174 7.26 12.96 -19.67
N ARG A 175 7.88 11.78 -19.54
CA ARG A 175 8.25 10.93 -20.68
C ARG A 175 7.04 10.46 -21.47
N TRP A 176 5.97 10.08 -20.78
CA TRP A 176 4.72 9.67 -21.43
C TRP A 176 4.09 10.82 -22.22
N ALA A 177 4.04 12.02 -21.65
CA ALA A 177 3.54 13.21 -22.33
C ALA A 177 4.37 13.55 -23.58
N GLN A 178 5.70 13.43 -23.50
CA GLN A 178 6.59 13.62 -24.65
C GLN A 178 6.33 12.57 -25.74
N ALA A 179 6.18 11.30 -25.38
CA ALA A 179 5.91 10.22 -26.34
C ALA A 179 4.55 10.37 -27.04
N LYS A 180 3.56 10.99 -26.39
CA LYS A 180 2.24 11.29 -26.96
C LYS A 180 2.19 12.60 -27.75
N ALA A 181 3.24 13.44 -27.69
CA ALA A 181 3.26 14.70 -28.40
C ALA A 181 3.24 14.49 -29.93
N PRO A 182 2.39 15.23 -30.69
CA PRO A 182 2.36 15.13 -32.14
C PRO A 182 3.74 15.45 -32.73
N GLY A 183 4.28 14.56 -33.57
CA GLY A 183 5.53 14.78 -34.30
C GLY A 183 6.77 14.07 -33.74
N VAL A 184 6.66 13.32 -32.63
CA VAL A 184 7.73 12.38 -32.22
C VAL A 184 7.66 11.16 -33.13
N ALA A 185 8.47 11.15 -34.19
CA ALA A 185 8.65 9.97 -35.04
C ALA A 185 8.99 8.77 -34.16
N ALA A 186 8.20 7.69 -34.26
CA ALA A 186 8.54 6.42 -33.63
C ALA A 186 9.96 6.06 -34.04
N ARG A 187 10.89 6.02 -33.08
CA ARG A 187 12.24 5.53 -33.35
C ARG A 187 12.08 4.08 -33.79
N ALA A 188 12.33 3.83 -35.08
CA ALA A 188 12.43 2.49 -35.61
C ALA A 188 13.50 1.74 -34.79
N ALA A 189 13.12 0.55 -34.32
CA ALA A 189 13.98 -0.36 -33.58
C ALA A 189 15.14 -0.87 -34.43
#